data_AF-A0A847NJT6-F1
#
_entry.id   AF-A0A847NJT6-F1
#
_cell.length_a   1.000
_cell.length_b   1.000
_cell.length_c   1.000
_cell.angle_alpha   90.00
_cell.angle_beta   90.00
_cell.angle_gamma   90.00
#
_symmetry.space_group_name_H-M   'P 1'
#
loop_
_entity.id
_entity.type
_entity.pdbx_description
1 polymer ?
#
loop_
_entity_poly.entity_id
_entity_poly.type
_entity_poly.pdbx_seq_one_letter_code
_entity_poly.pdbx_strand_id
1 'polypeptide(L)'
;MKAKSGQKTLLASVLMSSPGPIVLGIALLYGRSATQIADFIRRTAELLSIIVSYIVFRILQRNAGYTGEEKNKLEYKANLSVGLAMCLSGLAM
;
A
#
# COMPACT_ATOMS: atom_id res chain seq x y z
N MET A 1 14.62 -17.62 8.41
CA MET A 1 14.92 -16.32 9.07
C MET A 1 14.53 -15.09 8.23
N LYS A 2 14.70 -15.08 6.89
CA LYS A 2 14.32 -13.93 6.02
C LYS A 2 12.83 -13.54 6.06
N ALA A 3 11.92 -14.51 6.19
CA ALA A 3 10.46 -14.30 6.25
C ALA A 3 10.01 -13.37 7.39
N LYS A 4 10.49 -13.61 8.62
CA LYS A 4 10.16 -12.77 9.79
C LYS A 4 10.71 -11.35 9.65
N SER A 5 11.86 -11.18 8.99
CA SER A 5 12.46 -9.86 8.76
C SER A 5 11.63 -9.05 7.76
N GLY A 6 11.25 -9.65 6.63
CA GLY A 6 10.42 -8.99 5.62
C GLY A 6 9.06 -8.53 6.16
N GLN A 7 8.43 -9.36 7.00
CA GLN A 7 7.17 -8.99 7.66
C GLN A 7 7.32 -7.75 8.55
N LYS A 8 8.39 -7.70 9.36
CA LYS A 8 8.66 -6.58 10.26
C LYS A 8 8.97 -5.30 9.48
N THR A 9 9.73 -5.41 8.39
CA THR A 9 10.02 -4.26 7.51
C THR A 9 8.76 -3.69 6.89
N LEU A 10 7.90 -4.53 6.30
CA LEU A 10 6.63 -4.07 5.71
C LEU A 10 5.69 -3.48 6.77
N LEU A 11 5.60 -4.08 7.96
CA LEU A 11 4.81 -3.53 9.05
C LEU A 11 5.35 -2.16 9.51
N ALA A 12 6.67 -2.01 9.61
CA ALA A 12 7.30 -0.73 9.92
C ALA A 12 7.00 0.32 8.84
N SER A 13 7.03 -0.06 7.55
CA SER A 13 6.62 0.82 6.45
C SER A 13 5.16 1.26 6.58
N VAL A 14 4.23 0.36 6.91
CA VAL A 14 2.83 0.73 7.15
C VAL A 14 2.72 1.74 8.29
N LEU A 15 3.39 1.49 9.42
CA LEU A 15 3.36 2.36 10.61
C LEU A 15 3.96 3.74 10.33
N MET A 16 5.05 3.80 9.56
CA MET A 16 5.68 5.08 9.22
C MET A 16 4.87 5.89 8.19
N SER A 17 4.17 5.21 7.29
CA SER A 17 3.35 5.87 6.26
C SER A 17 1.95 6.26 6.74
N SER A 18 1.43 5.65 7.81
CA SER A 18 0.03 5.88 8.26
C SER A 18 -0.27 7.28 8.81
N PRO A 19 0.62 7.97 9.55
CA PRO A 19 0.35 9.32 10.05
C PRO A 19 0.10 10.34 8.94
N GLY A 20 0.74 10.19 7.77
CA GLY A 20 0.67 11.14 6.66
C GLY A 20 -0.75 11.37 6.14
N PRO A 21 -1.44 10.33 5.63
CA PRO A 21 -2.84 10.41 5.21
C PRO A 21 -3.79 10.84 6.32
N ILE A 22 -3.59 10.38 7.55
CA ILE A 22 -4.48 10.72 8.68
C ILE A 22 -4.44 12.23 8.96
N VAL A 23 -3.24 12.80 9.06
CA VAL A 23 -3.05 14.24 9.31
C VAL A 23 -3.57 15.07 8.13
N LEU A 24 -3.30 14.66 6.89
CA LEU A 24 -3.81 15.34 5.69
C LEU A 24 -5.33 15.26 5.56
N GLY A 25 -5.94 14.12 5.90
CA GLY A 25 -7.39 13.93 5.88
C GLY A 25 -8.09 14.84 6.89
N ILE A 26 -7.51 15.00 8.09
CA ILE A 26 -8.00 15.98 9.07
C ILE A 26 -7.81 17.40 8.55
N ALA A 27 -6.65 17.73 7.97
CA ALA A 27 -6.37 19.06 7.43
C ALA A 27 -7.31 19.46 6.29
N LEU A 28 -7.76 18.50 5.46
CA LEU A 28 -8.73 18.74 4.39
C LEU A 28 -10.11 19.18 4.90
N LEU A 29 -10.48 18.87 6.14
CA LEU A 29 -11.70 19.38 6.75
C LEU A 29 -11.65 20.91 6.94
N TYR A 30 -10.43 21.48 7.01
CA TYR A 30 -10.19 22.90 7.26
C TYR A 30 -9.62 23.65 6.06
N GLY A 31 -8.85 22.98 5.18
CA GLY A 31 -8.25 23.56 3.97
C GLY A 31 -8.79 22.89 2.71
N ARG A 32 -9.54 23.63 1.89
CA ARG A 32 -10.09 23.16 0.61
C ARG A 32 -9.20 23.54 -0.58
N SER A 33 -7.88 23.38 -0.49
CA SER A 33 -7.03 23.56 -1.67
C SER A 33 -7.03 22.30 -2.53
N ALA A 34 -7.14 22.47 -3.86
CA ALA A 34 -6.99 21.39 -4.82
C ALA A 34 -5.65 20.64 -4.65
N THR A 35 -4.58 21.35 -4.30
CA THR A 35 -3.26 20.74 -4.05
C THR A 35 -3.25 19.84 -2.82
N GLN A 36 -3.98 20.21 -1.75
CA GLN A 36 -4.09 19.38 -0.55
C GLN A 36 -4.89 18.11 -0.80
N ILE A 37 -5.92 18.18 -1.66
CA ILE A 37 -6.71 17.02 -2.06
C ILE A 37 -5.84 16.06 -2.88
N ALA A 38 -5.08 16.59 -3.85
CA ALA A 38 -4.14 15.83 -4.64
C ALA A 38 -3.12 15.10 -3.74
N ASP A 39 -2.46 15.83 -2.83
CA ASP A 39 -1.47 15.24 -1.91
C ASP A 39 -2.07 14.18 -0.97
N PHE A 40 -3.32 14.37 -0.55
CA PHE A 40 -4.03 13.38 0.25
C PHE A 40 -4.31 12.09 -0.55
N ILE A 41 -4.78 12.21 -1.80
CA ILE A 41 -5.03 11.06 -2.68
C ILE A 41 -3.74 10.27 -2.88
N ARG A 42 -2.63 10.96 -3.20
CA ARG A 42 -1.32 10.34 -3.40
C ARG A 42 -0.85 9.56 -2.17
N ARG A 43 -0.76 10.21 -1.00
CA ARG A 43 -0.29 9.56 0.23
C ARG A 43 -1.20 8.42 0.68
N THR A 44 -2.51 8.52 0.43
CA THR A 44 -3.47 7.45 0.73
C THR A 44 -3.26 6.25 -0.18
N ALA A 45 -3.07 6.49 -1.48
CA ALA A 45 -2.77 5.43 -2.44
C ALA A 45 -1.43 4.74 -2.11
N GLU A 46 -0.40 5.50 -1.73
CA GLU A 46 0.89 4.98 -1.28
C GLU A 46 0.73 4.07 -0.05
N LEU A 47 -0.02 4.51 0.96
CA LEU A 47 -0.27 3.71 2.17
C LEU A 47 -1.03 2.41 1.84
N LEU A 48 -2.07 2.49 1.01
CA LEU A 48 -2.84 1.32 0.58
C LEU A 48 -1.97 0.32 -0.17
N SER A 49 -1.05 0.80 -1.02
CA SER A 49 -0.09 -0.06 -1.72
C SER A 49 0.77 -0.87 -0.74
N ILE A 50 1.34 -0.21 0.27
CA ILE A 50 2.15 -0.88 1.30
C ILE A 50 1.32 -1.90 2.09
N ILE A 51 0.06 -1.58 2.40
CA ILE A 51 -0.87 -2.50 3.08
C ILE A 51 -1.13 -3.74 2.21
N VAL A 52 -1.40 -3.56 0.91
CA VAL A 52 -1.59 -4.67 -0.03
C VAL A 52 -0.35 -5.56 -0.10
N SER A 53 0.84 -4.97 -0.24
CA SER A 53 2.11 -5.71 -0.21
C SER A 53 2.30 -6.48 1.09
N TYR A 54 1.97 -5.89 2.24
CA TYR A 54 2.03 -6.56 3.54
C TYR A 54 1.06 -7.74 3.64
N ILE A 55 -0.18 -7.58 3.17
CA ILE A 55 -1.20 -8.63 3.17
C ILE A 55 -0.76 -9.80 2.29
N VAL A 56 -0.29 -9.54 1.06
CA VAL A 56 0.19 -10.56 0.13
C VAL A 56 1.38 -11.31 0.74
N PHE A 57 2.34 -10.58 1.31
CA PHE A 57 3.46 -11.18 2.03
C PHE A 57 2.98 -12.11 3.16
N ARG A 58 1.99 -11.67 3.95
CA ARG A 58 1.42 -12.47 5.04
C ARG A 58 0.70 -13.72 4.54
N ILE A 59 -0.08 -13.61 3.45
CA ILE A 59 -0.82 -14.74 2.86
C ILE A 59 0.16 -15.81 2.36
N LEU A 60 1.21 -15.38 1.65
CA LEU A 60 2.23 -16.27 1.10
C LEU A 60 3.06 -16.96 2.19
N GLN A 61 3.33 -16.26 3.29
CA GLN A 61 4.06 -16.86 4.42
C GLN A 61 3.21 -17.80 5.27
N ARG A 62 1.90 -17.53 5.40
CA ARG A 62 0.99 -18.36 6.21
C ARG A 62 0.58 -19.65 5.50
N ASN A 63 0.55 -19.65 4.17
CA ASN A 63 0.17 -20.81 3.37
C ASN A 63 1.43 -21.46 2.77
N ALA A 64 2.05 -22.35 3.52
CA ALA A 64 3.23 -23.12 3.08
C ALA A 64 2.94 -24.10 1.91
N GLY A 65 1.68 -24.24 1.48
CA GLY A 65 1.24 -25.13 0.41
C GLY A 65 1.11 -24.48 -0.98
N TYR A 66 1.39 -23.18 -1.13
CA TYR A 66 1.36 -22.55 -2.46
C TYR A 66 2.49 -23.05 -3.34
N THR A 67 2.15 -23.48 -4.54
CA THR A 67 3.13 -23.74 -5.60
C THR A 67 3.78 -22.43 -6.06
N GLY A 68 4.97 -22.51 -6.67
CA GLY A 68 5.68 -21.33 -7.18
C GLY A 68 4.86 -20.53 -8.20
N GLU A 69 4.01 -21.20 -8.97
CA GLU A 69 3.14 -20.57 -9.96
C GLU A 69 1.98 -19.78 -9.32
N GLU A 70 1.32 -20.35 -8.30
CA GLU A 70 0.25 -19.66 -7.58
C GLU A 70 0.75 -18.43 -6.84
N LYS A 71 1.94 -18.53 -6.24
CA LYS A 71 2.61 -17.39 -5.62
C LYS A 71 2.85 -16.28 -6.64
N ASN A 72 3.38 -16.62 -7.81
CA ASN A 72 3.67 -15.64 -8.87
C ASN A 72 2.38 -14.99 -9.40
N LYS A 73 1.30 -15.76 -9.57
CA LYS A 73 -0.02 -15.21 -9.97
C LYS A 73 -0.57 -14.22 -8.93
N LEU A 74 -0.39 -14.50 -7.64
CA LEU A 74 -0.85 -13.61 -6.57
C LEU A 74 -0.01 -12.32 -6.51
N GLU A 75 1.31 -12.43 -6.59
CA GLU A 75 2.21 -11.27 -6.63
C GLU A 75 1.95 -10.41 -7.88
N TYR A 76 1.71 -11.02 -9.04
CA TYR A 76 1.37 -10.31 -10.27
C TYR A 76 0.06 -9.52 -10.14
N LYS A 77 -1.01 -10.12 -9.63
CA LYS A 77 -2.30 -9.43 -9.41
C LYS A 77 -2.16 -8.26 -8.44
N ALA A 78 -1.37 -8.43 -7.39
CA ALA A 78 -1.11 -7.38 -6.41
C ALA A 78 -0.30 -6.22 -7.01
N ASN A 79 0.74 -6.51 -7.78
CA ASN A 79 1.53 -5.49 -8.45
C ASN A 79 0.71 -4.74 -9.50
N LEU A 80 -0.15 -5.46 -10.24
CA LEU A 80 -1.05 -4.85 -11.21
C LEU A 80 -2.07 -3.92 -10.53
N SER A 81 -2.69 -4.35 -9.43
CA SER A 81 -3.66 -3.51 -8.71
C SER A 81 -3.01 -2.27 -8.11
N VAL A 82 -1.81 -2.40 -7.52
CA VAL A 82 -1.02 -1.28 -7.04
C VAL A 82 -0.65 -0.33 -8.18
N GLY A 83 -0.15 -0.86 -9.30
CA GLY A 83 0.23 -0.06 -10.46
C GLY A 83 -0.95 0.73 -11.02
N LEU A 84 -2.12 0.08 -11.16
CA LEU A 84 -3.34 0.75 -11.58
C LEU A 84 -3.77 1.83 -10.59
N ALA A 85 -3.72 1.56 -9.28
CA ALA A 85 -4.04 2.54 -8.25
C ALA A 85 -3.11 3.76 -8.29
N MET A 86 -1.80 3.55 -8.50
CA MET A 86 -0.81 4.63 -8.65
C MET A 86 -1.08 5.47 -9.91
N CYS A 87 -1.37 4.83 -11.05
CA CYS A 87 -1.71 5.53 -12.28
C CYS A 87 -3.01 6.35 -12.14
N LEU A 88 -4.05 5.75 -11.57
CA LEU A 88 -5.32 6.45 -11.33
C LEU A 88 -5.16 7.60 -10.33
N SER A 89 -4.33 7.42 -9.30
CA SER A 89 -3.96 8.51 -8.40
C SER A 89 -3.29 9.65 -9.15
N GLY A 90 -2.35 9.36 -10.05
CA GLY A 90 -1.68 10.38 -10.86
C GLY A 90 -2.62 11.11 -11.84
N LEU A 91 -3.63 10.41 -12.38
CA LEU A 91 -4.64 11.03 -13.25
C LEU A 91 -5.66 11.89 -12.50
N ALA A 92 -5.88 11.61 -11.21
CA ALA A 92 -6.81 12.35 -10.37
C ALA A 92 -6.20 13.65 -9.79
N MET A 93 -4.87 13.80 -9.88
CA MET A 93 -4.10 14.96 -9.40
C MET A 93 -3.83 15.92 -10.54
#